data_AF-A0A916HZM2-F1
#
_entry.id   AF-A0A916HZM2-F1
#
_cell.length_a   1.000
_cell.length_b   1.000
_cell.length_c   1.000
_cell.angle_alpha   90.00
_cell.angle_beta   90.00
_cell.angle_gamma   90.00
#
_symmetry.space_group_name_H-M   'P 1'
#
loop_
_entity.id
_entity.type
_entity.pdbx_description
1 polymer ?
#
loop_
_entity_poly.entity_id
_entity_poly.type
_entity_poly.pdbx_seq_one_letter_code
_entity_poly.pdbx_strand_id
1 'polypeptide(L)'
;MKYISTLFLIFIIVVIVLADTGNLPPSIRALYRFPNGDKVGHFILFGLLNFLLVRTFLSSFPTQSRSWVTVSTSLILALLIALEELSQQYFSARTFDLVDLAASYIGLVIGAWSALKWHMPNRVKG
;
A
#
# COMPACT_ATOMS: atom_id res chain seq x y z
N MET A 1 15.33 -5.43 -0.62
CA MET A 1 14.05 -4.69 -0.59
C MET A 1 13.33 -4.81 -1.93
N LYS A 2 13.94 -4.44 -3.07
CA LYS A 2 13.36 -4.54 -4.43
C LYS A 2 12.49 -5.79 -4.67
N TYR A 3 13.04 -7.00 -4.54
CA TYR A 3 12.28 -8.24 -4.74
C TYR A 3 11.09 -8.41 -3.80
N ILE A 4 11.25 -8.04 -2.52
CA ILE A 4 10.17 -8.10 -1.52
C ILE A 4 9.08 -7.10 -1.87
N SER A 5 9.46 -5.87 -2.23
CA SER A 5 8.52 -4.83 -2.68
C SER A 5 7.75 -5.27 -3.93
N THR A 6 8.43 -5.85 -4.92
CA THR A 6 7.79 -6.36 -6.14
C THR A 6 6.85 -7.51 -5.85
N LEU A 7 7.27 -8.48 -5.04
CA LEU A 7 6.42 -9.61 -4.65
C LEU A 7 5.19 -9.13 -3.87
N PHE A 8 5.37 -8.18 -2.94
CA PHE A 8 4.28 -7.63 -2.16
C PHE A 8 3.32 -6.80 -3.02
N LEU A 9 3.83 -6.03 -4.00
CA LEU A 9 2.99 -5.32 -4.96
C LEU A 9 2.15 -6.29 -5.80
N ILE A 10 2.76 -7.37 -6.31
CA ILE A 10 2.04 -8.42 -7.05
C ILE A 10 0.97 -9.05 -6.15
N PHE A 11 1.30 -9.33 -4.89
CA PHE A 11 0.34 -9.85 -3.91
C PHE A 11 -0.85 -8.90 -3.73
N ILE A 12 -0.62 -7.59 -3.57
CA ILE A 12 -1.70 -6.59 -3.47
C ILE A 12 -2.58 -6.59 -4.71
N ILE A 13 -1.99 -6.60 -5.91
CA ILE A 13 -2.74 -6.65 -7.17
C ILE A 13 -3.62 -7.91 -7.22
N VAL A 14 -3.09 -9.07 -6.83
CA VAL A 14 -3.85 -10.32 -6.78
C VAL A 14 -5.02 -10.21 -5.79
N VAL A 15 -4.81 -9.64 -4.61
CA VAL A 15 -5.87 -9.43 -3.62
C VAL A 15 -6.97 -8.52 -4.16
N ILE A 16 -6.62 -7.41 -4.81
CA ILE A 16 -7.58 -6.48 -5.45
C ILE A 16 -8.42 -7.23 -6.49
N VAL A 17 -7.78 -7.90 -7.45
CA VAL A 17 -8.48 -8.64 -8.52
C VAL A 17 -9.40 -9.73 -7.96
N LEU A 18 -8.95 -10.49 -6.96
CA LEU A 18 -9.79 -11.52 -6.32
C LEU A 18 -10.97 -10.91 -5.58
N ALA A 19 -10.81 -9.73 -5.00
CA ALA A 19 -11.86 -9.05 -4.27
C ALA A 19 -12.89 -8.41 -5.20
N ASP A 20 -12.44 -7.73 -6.26
CA ASP A 20 -13.31 -7.11 -7.28
C ASP A 20 -14.15 -8.15 -8.02
N THR A 21 -13.60 -9.34 -8.24
CA THR A 21 -14.32 -10.46 -8.87
C THR A 21 -15.13 -11.31 -7.88
N GLY A 22 -15.11 -11.01 -6.58
CA GLY A 22 -15.82 -11.77 -5.54
C GLY A 22 -15.24 -13.16 -5.24
N ASN A 23 -14.05 -13.46 -5.74
CA ASN A 23 -13.35 -14.75 -5.64
C ASN A 23 -12.37 -14.82 -4.46
N LEU A 24 -12.50 -13.95 -3.46
CA LEU A 24 -11.65 -14.03 -2.27
C LEU A 24 -11.74 -15.40 -1.59
N PRO A 25 -10.60 -16.05 -1.29
CA PRO A 25 -10.54 -17.32 -0.57
C PRO A 25 -11.31 -17.26 0.76
N PRO A 26 -11.94 -18.36 1.20
CA PRO A 26 -12.74 -18.38 2.43
C PRO A 26 -11.99 -17.93 3.69
N SER A 27 -10.70 -18.25 3.80
CA SER A 27 -9.82 -17.83 4.91
C SER A 27 -9.64 -16.31 4.96
N ILE A 28 -9.42 -15.68 3.81
CA ILE A 28 -9.30 -14.23 3.69
C ILE A 28 -10.66 -13.57 3.92
N ARG A 29 -11.73 -14.14 3.34
CA ARG A 29 -13.11 -13.67 3.55
C ARG A 29 -13.51 -13.68 5.03
N ALA A 30 -13.00 -14.62 5.82
CA ALA A 30 -13.24 -14.67 7.26
C ALA A 30 -12.59 -13.51 8.02
N LEU A 31 -11.43 -12.99 7.58
CA LEU A 31 -10.82 -11.78 8.14
C LEU A 31 -11.70 -10.54 7.89
N TYR A 32 -12.34 -10.47 6.72
CA TYR A 32 -13.30 -9.41 6.39
C TYR A 32 -14.64 -9.52 7.12
N ARG A 33 -14.94 -10.65 7.77
CA ARG A 33 -16.15 -10.82 8.61
C ARG A 33 -15.99 -10.22 10.00
N PHE A 34 -14.79 -9.85 10.41
CA PHE A 34 -14.57 -9.13 11.66
C PHE A 34 -15.06 -7.67 11.52
N PRO A 35 -15.66 -7.05 12.56
CA PRO A 35 -16.05 -5.65 12.49
C PRO A 35 -14.88 -4.75 12.08
N ASN A 36 -15.03 -4.01 10.98
CA ASN A 36 -13.99 -3.15 10.40
C ASN A 36 -12.73 -3.89 9.90
N GLY A 37 -12.82 -5.21 9.64
CA GLY A 37 -11.69 -6.01 9.15
C GLY A 37 -11.18 -5.56 7.77
N ASP A 38 -12.09 -5.06 6.94
CA ASP A 38 -11.80 -4.32 5.71
C ASP A 38 -10.86 -3.13 5.95
N LYS A 39 -11.23 -2.23 6.86
CA LYS A 39 -10.52 -0.97 7.17
C LYS A 39 -9.12 -1.26 7.71
N VAL A 40 -9.02 -2.26 8.59
CA VAL A 40 -7.74 -2.72 9.12
C VAL A 40 -6.88 -3.30 8.00
N GLY A 41 -7.48 -4.07 7.09
CA GLY A 41 -6.82 -4.57 5.88
C GLY A 41 -6.26 -3.44 5.02
N HIS A 42 -7.09 -2.46 4.65
CA HIS A 42 -6.70 -1.27 3.88
C HIS A 42 -5.52 -0.53 4.54
N PHE A 43 -5.63 -0.27 5.85
CA PHE A 43 -4.57 0.37 6.62
C PHE A 43 -3.24 -0.40 6.57
N ILE A 44 -3.26 -1.69 6.90
CA ILE A 44 -2.04 -2.51 7.00
C ILE A 44 -1.42 -2.75 5.63
N LEU A 45 -2.22 -3.15 4.65
CA LEU A 45 -1.76 -3.56 3.33
C LEU A 45 -1.13 -2.38 2.58
N PHE A 46 -1.82 -1.24 2.50
CA PHE A 46 -1.29 -0.07 1.81
C PHE A 46 -0.18 0.61 2.60
N GLY A 47 -0.22 0.59 3.93
CA GLY A 47 0.86 1.09 4.76
C GLY A 47 2.16 0.30 4.59
N LEU A 48 2.08 -1.03 4.58
CA LEU A 48 3.25 -1.89 4.34
C LEU A 48 3.78 -1.75 2.91
N LEU A 49 2.89 -1.68 1.92
CA LEU A 49 3.29 -1.44 0.53
C LEU A 49 4.05 -0.12 0.39
N ASN A 50 3.53 0.97 0.97
CA ASN A 50 4.18 2.28 0.91
C ASN A 50 5.54 2.26 1.60
N PHE A 51 5.63 1.64 2.79
CA PHE A 51 6.90 1.46 3.49
C PHE A 51 7.94 0.77 2.59
N LEU A 52 7.56 -0.35 1.96
CA LEU A 52 8.45 -1.12 1.10
C LEU A 52 8.88 -0.35 -0.15
N LEU A 53 7.94 0.35 -0.80
CA LEU A 53 8.22 1.14 -2.01
C LEU A 53 9.12 2.33 -1.71
N VAL A 54 8.80 3.12 -0.68
CA VAL A 54 9.64 4.26 -0.27
C VAL A 54 11.06 3.80 0.02
N ARG A 55 11.24 2.71 0.76
CA ARG A 55 12.59 2.14 1.04
C ARG A 55 13.30 1.70 -0.22
N THR A 56 12.60 1.02 -1.12
CA THR A 56 13.16 0.59 -2.40
C THR A 56 13.59 1.77 -3.26
N PHE A 57 12.79 2.82 -3.37
CA PHE A 57 13.13 4.01 -4.16
C PHE A 57 14.22 4.86 -3.53
N LEU A 58 14.22 5.05 -2.20
CA LEU A 58 15.31 5.71 -1.50
C LEU A 58 16.66 5.02 -1.73
N SER A 59 16.67 3.68 -1.82
CA SER A 59 17.88 2.91 -2.14
C SER A 59 18.27 2.95 -3.61
N SER A 60 17.31 3.24 -4.50
CA SER A 60 17.53 3.24 -5.96
C SER A 60 17.92 4.61 -6.50
N PHE A 61 17.55 5.69 -5.79
CA PHE A 61 17.83 7.07 -6.18
C PHE A 61 18.62 7.81 -5.08
N PRO A 62 19.88 7.41 -4.81
CA PRO A 62 20.66 7.96 -3.69
C PRO A 62 21.03 9.44 -3.83
N THR A 63 20.96 9.99 -5.05
CA THR A 63 21.26 11.40 -5.33
C THR A 63 20.06 12.32 -5.17
N GLN A 64 18.85 11.76 -5.06
CA GLN A 64 17.62 12.53 -4.94
C GLN A 64 17.32 12.87 -3.47
N SER A 65 16.60 13.97 -3.26
CA SER A 65 16.14 14.34 -1.93
C SER A 65 15.25 13.24 -1.34
N ARG A 66 15.56 12.82 -0.10
CA ARG A 66 14.76 11.80 0.62
C ARG A 66 13.30 12.22 0.75
N SER A 67 13.05 13.51 0.98
CA SER A 67 11.71 14.07 1.06
C SER A 67 10.98 13.93 -0.28
N TRP A 68 11.65 14.35 -1.36
CA TRP A 68 11.08 14.25 -2.71
C TRP A 68 10.70 12.81 -3.08
N VAL A 69 11.60 11.85 -2.90
CA VAL A 69 11.34 10.44 -3.18
C VAL A 69 10.18 9.90 -2.35
N THR A 70 10.12 10.25 -1.06
CA THR A 70 9.07 9.75 -0.16
C THR A 70 7.71 10.33 -0.50
N VAL A 71 7.63 11.65 -0.72
CA VAL A 71 6.38 12.35 -1.04
C VAL A 71 5.88 11.92 -2.41
N SER A 72 6.73 11.92 -3.44
CA SER A 72 6.32 11.50 -4.79
C SER A 72 5.83 10.05 -4.82
N THR A 73 6.53 9.11 -4.18
CA THR A 73 6.10 7.71 -4.07
C THR A 73 4.74 7.59 -3.39
N SER A 74 4.57 8.28 -2.25
CA SER A 74 3.32 8.21 -1.47
C SER A 74 2.15 8.85 -2.20
N LEU A 75 2.36 9.96 -2.93
CA LEU A 75 1.32 10.63 -3.72
C LEU A 75 0.88 9.81 -4.92
N ILE A 76 1.83 9.19 -5.63
CA ILE A 76 1.50 8.28 -6.75
C ILE A 76 0.68 7.11 -6.21
N LEU A 77 1.09 6.51 -5.09
CA LEU A 77 0.34 5.39 -4.50
C LEU A 77 -1.03 5.84 -3.98
N ALA A 78 -1.14 7.03 -3.38
CA ALA A 78 -2.42 7.61 -2.95
C ALA A 78 -3.39 7.78 -4.13
N LEU A 79 -2.90 8.28 -5.27
CA LEU A 79 -3.71 8.41 -6.48
C LEU A 79 -4.19 7.04 -6.98
N LEU A 80 -3.31 6.03 -7.01
CA LEU A 80 -3.68 4.69 -7.43
C LEU A 80 -4.74 4.06 -6.51
N ILE A 81 -4.64 4.25 -5.20
CA ILE A 81 -5.63 3.78 -4.23
C ILE A 81 -6.96 4.52 -4.43
N ALA A 82 -6.93 5.83 -4.65
CA ALA A 82 -8.15 6.59 -4.93
C ALA A 82 -8.88 6.06 -6.18
N LEU A 83 -8.12 5.77 -7.24
CA LEU A 83 -8.66 5.21 -8.48
C LEU A 83 -9.20 3.80 -8.28
N GLU A 84 -8.51 2.95 -7.50
CA GLU A 84 -8.97 1.61 -7.17
C GLU A 84 -10.28 1.66 -6.37
N GLU A 85 -10.35 2.45 -5.31
CA GLU A 85 -11.56 2.62 -4.50
C GLU A 85 -12.73 3.19 -5.32
N LEU A 86 -12.47 4.17 -6.18
CA LEU A 86 -13.49 4.69 -7.12
C LEU A 86 -13.93 3.63 -8.13
N SER A 87 -13.02 2.75 -8.57
CA SER A 87 -13.35 1.69 -9.52
C SER A 87 -14.29 0.64 -8.93
N GLN A 88 -14.29 0.47 -7.59
CA GLN A 88 -15.17 -0.47 -6.90
C GLN A 88 -16.67 -0.22 -7.16
N GLN A 89 -17.05 1.01 -7.53
CA GLN A 89 -18.44 1.35 -7.91
C GLN A 89 -18.93 0.56 -9.14
N TYR A 90 -18.02 0.04 -9.96
CA TYR A 90 -18.34 -0.73 -11.16
C TYR A 90 -18.35 -2.26 -10.91
N PHE A 91 -18.03 -2.71 -9.70
CA PHE A 91 -17.96 -4.13 -9.35
C PHE A 91 -19.09 -4.51 -8.39
N SER A 92 -19.82 -5.58 -8.70
CA SER A 92 -20.96 -6.04 -7.87
C SER A 92 -20.54 -6.65 -6.53
N ALA A 93 -19.28 -7.06 -6.40
CA ALA A 93 -18.72 -7.66 -5.18
C ALA A 93 -18.15 -6.64 -4.19
N ARG A 94 -18.04 -5.36 -4.59
CA ARG A 94 -17.41 -4.29 -3.83
C ARG A 94 -18.30 -3.04 -3.81
N THR A 95 -18.01 -2.15 -2.88
CA THR A 95 -18.72 -0.89 -2.74
C THR A 95 -17.73 0.16 -2.31
N PHE A 96 -17.73 1.30 -2.99
CA PHE A 96 -16.93 2.45 -2.59
C PHE A 96 -17.21 2.84 -1.13
N ASP A 97 -16.14 2.90 -0.32
CA ASP A 97 -16.20 3.34 1.07
C ASP A 97 -15.14 4.42 1.35
N LEU A 98 -15.61 5.62 1.71
CA LEU A 98 -14.72 6.72 2.12
C LEU A 98 -13.88 6.38 3.35
N VAL A 99 -14.37 5.51 4.23
CA VAL A 99 -13.64 5.08 5.42
C VAL A 99 -12.49 4.15 5.04
N ASP A 100 -12.66 3.29 4.03
CA ASP A 100 -11.60 2.42 3.50
C ASP A 100 -10.51 3.24 2.81
N LEU A 101 -10.91 4.27 2.05
CA LEU A 101 -9.98 5.24 1.47
C LEU A 101 -9.18 5.98 2.55
N ALA A 102 -9.86 6.47 3.58
CA ALA A 102 -9.22 7.16 4.70
C ALA A 102 -8.25 6.23 5.45
N ALA A 103 -8.65 4.99 5.74
CA ALA A 103 -7.80 3.99 6.38
C ALA A 103 -6.54 3.72 5.55
N SER A 104 -6.69 3.60 4.23
CA SER A 104 -5.58 3.42 3.29
C SER A 104 -4.59 4.60 3.37
N TYR A 105 -5.08 5.84 3.38
CA TYR A 105 -4.24 7.04 3.46
C TYR A 105 -3.53 7.19 4.81
N ILE A 106 -4.19 6.87 5.93
CA ILE A 106 -3.53 6.81 7.24
C ILE A 106 -2.40 5.76 7.20
N GLY A 107 -2.65 4.61 6.56
CA GLY A 107 -1.65 3.58 6.27
C GLY A 107 -0.45 4.14 5.52
N LEU A 108 -0.68 4.88 4.43
CA LEU A 108 0.40 5.51 3.65
C LEU A 108 1.27 6.42 4.51
N VAL A 109 0.66 7.29 5.32
CA VAL A 109 1.38 8.24 6.19
C VAL A 109 2.26 7.48 7.18
N ILE A 110 1.71 6.47 7.86
CA ILE A 110 2.45 5.66 8.85
C ILE A 110 3.55 4.84 8.17
N GLY A 111 3.29 4.30 6.98
CA GLY A 111 4.26 3.56 6.17
C GLY A 111 5.45 4.44 5.74
N ALA A 112 5.18 5.64 5.23
CA ALA A 112 6.19 6.61 4.84
C ALA A 112 7.03 7.06 6.05
N TRP A 113 6.37 7.40 7.16
CA TRP A 113 7.05 7.79 8.40
C TRP A 113 7.96 6.68 8.93
N SER A 114 7.47 5.43 8.95
CA SER A 114 8.23 4.25 9.35
C SER A 114 9.44 4.03 8.45
N ALA A 115 9.27 4.24 7.13
CA ALA A 115 10.35 4.10 6.15
C ALA A 115 11.47 5.13 6.35
N LEU A 116 11.12 6.36 6.72
CA LEU A 116 12.10 7.42 7.01
C LEU A 116 12.85 7.20 8.32
N LYS A 117 12.15 6.73 9.37
CA LYS A 117 12.76 6.43 10.67
C LYS A 117 13.64 5.19 10.65
N TRP A 118 13.35 4.25 9.75
CA TRP A 118 14.17 3.06 9.64
C TRP A 118 15.60 3.42 9.21
N HIS A 119 16.55 3.16 10.10
CA HIS A 119 17.97 3.41 9.83
C HIS A 119 18.42 2.62 8.59
N MET A 120 18.88 3.34 7.56
CA MET A 120 19.65 2.73 6.49
C MET A 120 21.11 2.79 6.90
N PRO A 121 21.83 1.65 6.99
CA PRO A 121 23.27 1.70 7.20
C PRO A 121 23.89 2.54 6.08
N ASN A 122 24.75 3.49 6.45
CA ASN A 122 25.49 4.32 5.51
C ASN A 122 26.23 3.40 4.54
N ARG A 123 25.84 3.40 3.26
CA ARG A 123 26.71 2.84 2.23
C ARG A 123 27.82 3.85 2.02
N VAL A 124 29.04 3.43 2.36
CA VAL A 124 30.28 4.14 2.04
C VAL A 124 30.19 4.56 0.57
N LYS A 125 30.27 5.87 0.33
CA LYS A 125 30.39 6.40 -1.03
C LYS A 125 31.73 5.87 -1.55
N GLY A 126 31.67 4.97 -2.52
CA GLY A 126 32.83 4.60 -3.33
C GLY A 126 33.18 5.73 -4.29
#